data_AF-A0A950CHD5-F1
#
_entry.id   AF-A0A950CHD5-F1
#
_cell.length_a   1.000
_cell.length_b   1.000
_cell.length_c   1.000
_cell.angle_alpha   90.00
_cell.angle_beta   90.00
_cell.angle_gamma   90.00
#
_symmetry.space_group_name_H-M   'P 1'
#
loop_
_entity.id
_entity.type
_entity.pdbx_description
1 polymer ?
#
loop_
_entity_poly.entity_id
_entity_poly.type
_entity_poly.pdbx_seq_one_letter_code
_entity_poly.pdbx_strand_id
1 'polypeptide(L)'
;MTLGVASAGDIDALLPQTQCTRCGYGGCRPYAEALAAQSAEINQCPPGGAATIAALSTLLRRPPLPLNPANGSEGPQLVAQIDEEACIGCARCLPPCPVDAILGAHKQMHSVMLALCTGCELCVA
;
A
#
# COMPACT_ATOMS: atom_id res chain seq x y z
N MET A 1 34.49 -0.83 9.91
CA MET A 1 33.98 -1.16 8.57
C MET A 1 32.97 -2.30 8.72
N THR A 2 31.74 -1.97 9.11
CA THR A 2 30.65 -2.94 9.21
C THR A 2 30.13 -3.22 7.80
N LEU A 3 30.07 -4.50 7.41
CA LEU A 3 29.46 -4.91 6.14
C LEU A 3 28.04 -4.34 6.05
N GLY A 4 27.75 -3.67 4.94
CA GLY A 4 26.48 -2.98 4.69
C GLY A 4 25.30 -3.93 4.74
N VAL A 5 24.53 -3.85 5.82
CA VAL A 5 23.14 -4.29 5.86
C VAL A 5 22.30 -3.16 5.26
N ALA A 6 21.42 -3.48 4.30
CA ALA A 6 20.51 -2.51 3.73
C ALA A 6 19.65 -1.88 4.84
N SER A 7 19.53 -0.56 4.85
CA SER A 7 18.74 0.11 5.88
C SER A 7 17.24 0.00 5.59
N ALA A 8 16.40 0.15 6.62
CA ALA A 8 14.96 0.25 6.42
C ALA A 8 14.57 1.42 5.49
N GLY A 9 15.40 2.47 5.40
CA GLY A 9 15.19 3.58 4.46
C GLY A 9 15.41 3.16 3.01
N ASP A 10 16.45 2.38 2.72
CA ASP A 10 16.73 1.88 1.36
C ASP A 10 15.63 0.93 0.90
N ILE A 11 15.14 0.09 1.82
CA ILE A 11 14.04 -0.84 1.55
C ILE A 11 12.74 -0.07 1.30
N ASP A 12 12.39 0.90 2.15
CA ASP A 12 11.18 1.71 2.01
C ASP A 12 11.15 2.44 0.66
N ALA A 13 12.28 2.96 0.19
CA ALA A 13 12.40 3.62 -1.10
C ALA A 13 12.10 2.69 -2.31
N LEU A 14 12.21 1.37 -2.15
CA LEU A 14 11.85 0.38 -3.18
C LEU A 14 10.38 -0.06 -3.14
N LEU A 15 9.67 0.25 -2.06
CA LEU A 15 8.26 -0.07 -1.93
C LEU A 15 7.40 0.91 -2.74
N PRO A 16 6.21 0.51 -3.20
CA PRO A 16 5.38 1.34 -4.08
C PRO A 16 4.70 2.54 -3.37
N GLN A 17 4.94 2.73 -2.06
CA GLN A 17 4.43 3.85 -1.26
C GLN A 17 2.90 4.01 -1.31
N THR A 18 2.15 2.92 -1.52
CA THR A 18 0.67 2.97 -1.58
C THR A 18 0.01 3.02 -0.20
N GLN A 19 0.73 2.71 0.88
CA GLN A 19 0.18 2.70 2.24
C GLN A 19 -1.10 1.84 2.37
N CYS A 20 -1.27 0.83 1.52
CA CYS A 20 -2.52 0.07 1.42
C CYS A 20 -2.73 -0.95 2.54
N THR A 21 -1.70 -1.26 3.34
CA THR A 21 -1.73 -2.24 4.45
C THR A 21 -2.07 -3.69 4.08
N ARG A 22 -2.24 -4.03 2.79
CA ARG A 22 -2.55 -5.40 2.31
C ARG A 22 -1.51 -6.46 2.69
N CYS A 23 -0.30 -6.03 3.04
CA CYS A 23 0.77 -6.90 3.54
C CYS A 23 0.64 -7.24 5.04
N GLY A 24 -0.36 -6.71 5.75
CA GLY A 24 -0.55 -6.87 7.19
C GLY A 24 0.21 -5.85 8.05
N TYR A 25 1.01 -4.98 7.44
CA TYR A 25 1.74 -3.89 8.12
C TYR A 25 1.00 -2.56 7.97
N GLY A 26 1.16 -1.65 8.95
CA GLY A 26 0.52 -0.33 8.96
C GLY A 26 1.00 0.68 7.90
N GLY A 27 1.71 0.23 6.86
CA GLY A 27 2.25 1.05 5.78
C GLY A 27 3.53 0.44 5.18
N CYS A 28 4.13 1.13 4.23
CA CYS A 28 5.40 0.72 3.60
C CYS A 28 6.56 0.74 4.61
N ARG A 29 6.68 1.79 5.43
CA ARG A 29 7.77 1.94 6.40
C ARG A 29 7.84 0.80 7.43
N PRO A 30 6.75 0.40 8.12
CA PRO A 30 6.80 -0.75 9.04
C PRO A 30 7.13 -2.08 8.35
N TYR A 31 6.70 -2.28 7.11
CA TYR A 31 7.10 -3.46 6.34
C TYR A 31 8.60 -3.43 6.01
N ALA A 32 9.14 -2.27 5.63
CA ALA A 32 10.56 -2.08 5.39
C ALA A 32 11.42 -2.33 6.64
N GLU A 33 10.95 -1.90 7.81
CA GLU A 33 11.58 -2.19 9.11
C GLU A 33 11.58 -3.69 9.43
N ALA A 34 10.45 -4.37 9.18
CA ALA A 34 10.37 -5.82 9.36
C ALA A 34 11.31 -6.60 8.42
N LEU A 35 11.47 -6.12 7.18
CA LEU A 35 12.46 -6.66 6.23
C LEU A 35 13.90 -6.44 6.70
N ALA A 36 14.23 -5.24 7.19
CA ALA A 36 15.55 -4.94 7.75
C ALA A 36 15.86 -5.78 9.00
N ALA A 37 14.83 -6.05 9.81
CA ALA A 37 14.90 -6.91 11.00
C ALA A 37 14.86 -8.42 10.68
N GLN A 38 14.72 -8.80 9.42
CA GLN A 38 14.59 -10.20 8.98
C GLN A 38 13.39 -10.94 9.61
N SER A 39 12.34 -10.20 9.98
CA SER A 39 11.10 -10.74 10.55
C SER A 39 9.96 -10.85 9.52
N ALA A 40 10.21 -10.49 8.26
CA ALA A 40 9.27 -10.57 7.16
C ALA A 40 9.90 -11.17 5.89
N GLU A 41 9.05 -11.70 5.02
CA GLU A 41 9.44 -12.15 3.68
C GLU A 41 9.35 -11.02 2.65
N ILE A 42 10.13 -11.10 1.56
CA ILE A 42 10.21 -10.05 0.51
C ILE A 42 9.01 -10.05 -0.45
N ASN A 43 8.13 -11.05 -0.35
CA ASN A 43 7.02 -11.31 -1.27
C ASN A 43 5.64 -10.92 -0.71
N GLN A 44 5.60 -9.98 0.23
CA GLN A 44 4.36 -9.65 0.94
C GLN A 44 3.61 -8.47 0.32
N CYS A 45 4.14 -7.81 -0.72
CA CYS A 45 3.56 -6.58 -1.29
C CYS A 45 2.89 -6.82 -2.66
N PRO A 46 1.57 -7.10 -2.71
CA PRO A 46 0.81 -7.24 -3.95
C PRO A 46 0.92 -6.06 -4.93
N PRO A 47 0.79 -4.79 -4.50
CA PRO A 47 0.87 -3.66 -5.44
C PRO A 47 2.27 -3.46 -6.01
N GLY A 48 3.32 -3.93 -5.30
CA GLY A 48 4.69 -3.91 -5.82
C GLY A 48 5.02 -5.08 -6.75
N GLY A 49 4.30 -6.20 -6.59
CA GLY A 49 4.36 -7.35 -7.48
C GLY A 49 5.76 -7.93 -7.66
N ALA A 50 5.98 -8.59 -8.80
CA ALA A 50 7.26 -9.20 -9.13
C ALA A 50 8.42 -8.17 -9.20
N ALA A 51 8.14 -6.92 -9.61
CA ALA A 51 9.15 -5.87 -9.73
C ALA A 51 9.75 -5.49 -8.37
N THR A 52 8.91 -5.23 -7.37
CA THR A 52 9.37 -4.95 -6.00
C THR A 52 10.08 -6.17 -5.40
N ILE A 53 9.58 -7.39 -5.63
CA ILE A 53 10.22 -8.62 -5.14
C ILE A 53 11.63 -8.76 -5.71
N ALA A 54 11.83 -8.52 -7.00
CA ALA A 54 13.14 -8.61 -7.65
C ALA A 54 14.12 -7.54 -7.11
N ALA A 55 13.64 -6.31 -6.91
CA ALA A 55 14.44 -5.22 -6.33
C ALA A 55 14.86 -5.54 -4.89
N LEU A 56 13.93 -6.00 -4.05
CA LEU A 56 14.20 -6.41 -2.67
C LEU A 56 15.12 -7.63 -2.59
N SER A 57 14.92 -8.63 -3.47
CA SER A 57 15.79 -9.81 -3.59
C SER A 57 17.23 -9.40 -3.86
N THR A 58 17.44 -8.45 -4.77
CA THR A 58 18.77 -7.92 -5.11
C THR A 58 19.38 -7.14 -3.95
N LEU A 59 18.62 -6.23 -3.33
CA LEU A 59 19.10 -5.39 -2.23
C LEU A 59 19.46 -6.22 -0.99
N LEU A 60 18.60 -7.17 -0.61
CA LEU A 60 18.72 -7.99 0.59
C LEU A 60 19.50 -9.30 0.37
N ARG A 61 19.90 -9.58 -0.88
CA ARG A 61 20.58 -10.83 -1.27
C ARG A 61 19.81 -12.09 -0.86
N ARG A 62 18.48 -12.07 -1.03
CA ARG A 62 17.58 -13.20 -0.75
C ARG A 62 17.06 -13.80 -2.05
N PRO A 63 16.81 -15.12 -2.13
CA PRO A 63 16.20 -15.71 -3.31
C PRO A 63 14.80 -15.12 -3.54
N PRO A 64 14.41 -14.81 -4.80
CA PRO A 64 13.08 -14.33 -5.09
C PRO A 64 12.04 -15.41 -4.78
N LEU A 65 10.90 -14.98 -4.23
CA LEU A 65 9.76 -15.85 -3.92
C LEU A 65 8.55 -15.40 -4.74
N PRO A 66 7.63 -16.31 -5.10
CA PRO A 66 6.36 -15.91 -5.69
C PRO A 66 5.57 -15.03 -4.70
N LEU A 67 4.78 -14.08 -5.20
CA LEU A 67 3.95 -13.22 -4.36
C LEU A 67 3.10 -14.05 -3.38
N ASN A 68 3.03 -13.62 -2.12
CA ASN A 68 2.23 -14.30 -1.10
C ASN A 68 0.73 -14.20 -1.48
N PRO A 69 0.06 -15.31 -1.82
CA PRO A 69 -1.33 -15.29 -2.24
C PRO A 69 -2.28 -14.86 -1.11
N ALA A 70 -1.87 -14.98 0.16
CA ALA A 70 -2.67 -14.52 1.30
C ALA A 70 -2.87 -13.00 1.32
N ASN A 71 -1.99 -12.22 0.67
CA ASN A 71 -2.08 -10.77 0.58
C ASN A 71 -2.81 -10.31 -0.71
N GLY A 72 -3.19 -11.28 -1.56
CA GLY A 72 -3.89 -11.09 -2.82
C GLY A 72 -2.99 -11.24 -4.06
N SER A 73 -3.52 -10.83 -5.21
CA SER A 73 -2.84 -10.94 -6.50
C SER A 73 -2.07 -9.68 -6.88
N GLU A 74 -1.05 -9.86 -7.72
CA GLU A 74 -0.43 -8.77 -8.46
C GLU A 74 -1.47 -8.19 -9.42
N GLY A 75 -1.53 -6.86 -9.49
CA GLY A 75 -2.50 -6.17 -10.32
C GLY A 75 -2.34 -4.66 -10.20
N PRO A 76 -2.98 -3.91 -11.13
CA PRO A 76 -3.00 -2.47 -11.04
C PRO A 76 -3.61 -2.05 -9.71
N GLN A 77 -3.15 -0.89 -9.22
CA GLN A 77 -3.71 -0.27 -8.03
C GLN A 77 -5.20 -0.04 -8.24
N LEU A 78 -6.02 -0.66 -7.38
CA LEU A 78 -7.44 -0.39 -7.35
C LEU A 78 -7.66 1.02 -6.80
N VAL A 79 -8.71 1.69 -7.27
CA VAL A 79 -9.09 3.01 -6.80
C VAL A 79 -10.52 2.98 -6.33
N ALA A 80 -10.81 3.70 -5.26
CA ALA A 80 -12.18 3.87 -4.78
C ALA A 80 -12.96 4.75 -5.76
N GLN A 81 -14.26 4.46 -5.92
CA GLN A 81 -15.21 5.32 -6.61
C GLN A 81 -16.42 5.55 -5.70
N ILE A 82 -16.99 6.75 -5.79
CA ILE A 82 -18.27 7.05 -5.16
C ILE A 82 -19.37 6.68 -6.14
N ASP A 83 -20.32 5.85 -5.70
CA ASP A 83 -21.57 5.66 -6.39
C ASP A 83 -22.42 6.94 -6.25
N GLU A 84 -22.56 7.68 -7.35
CA GLU A 84 -23.25 8.97 -7.38
C GLU A 84 -24.75 8.83 -7.08
N GLU A 85 -25.37 7.71 -7.43
CA GLU A 85 -26.80 7.46 -7.19
C GLU A 85 -27.06 7.08 -5.72
N ALA A 86 -26.11 6.39 -5.09
CA ALA A 86 -26.22 5.96 -3.70
C ALA A 86 -25.68 6.99 -2.68
N CYS A 87 -24.88 7.97 -3.11
CA CYS A 87 -24.24 8.92 -2.23
C CYS A 87 -25.22 9.91 -1.58
N ILE A 88 -25.54 9.70 -0.30
CA ILE A 88 -26.40 10.59 0.49
C ILE A 88 -25.66 11.76 1.18
N GLY A 89 -24.36 11.91 0.94
CA GLY A 89 -23.55 12.97 1.57
C GLY A 89 -23.31 12.79 3.07
N CYS A 90 -23.18 11.54 3.54
CA CYS A 90 -22.97 11.23 4.97
C CYS A 90 -21.58 11.60 5.51
N ALA A 91 -20.61 11.82 4.63
CA ALA A 91 -19.20 12.12 4.94
C ALA A 91 -18.44 11.04 5.72
N ARG A 92 -18.98 9.81 5.84
CA ARG A 92 -18.29 8.68 6.50
C ARG A 92 -17.05 8.19 5.75
N CYS A 93 -16.98 8.46 4.46
CA CYS A 93 -15.84 8.12 3.63
C CYS A 93 -14.64 9.06 3.85
N LEU A 94 -14.82 10.26 4.42
CA LEU A 94 -13.72 11.22 4.64
C LEU A 94 -12.73 10.73 5.72
N PRO A 95 -13.14 10.42 6.97
CA PRO A 95 -12.19 10.10 8.04
C PRO A 95 -11.26 8.90 7.77
N PRO A 96 -11.70 7.81 7.10
CA PRO A 96 -10.81 6.69 6.81
C PRO A 96 -9.79 6.94 5.71
N CYS A 97 -9.91 8.01 4.93
CA CYS A 97 -9.00 8.27 3.81
C CYS A 97 -7.66 8.81 4.34
N PRO A 98 -6.54 8.07 4.25
CA PRO A 98 -5.27 8.47 4.88
C PRO A 98 -4.52 9.57 4.10
N VAL A 99 -4.99 9.90 2.90
CA VAL A 99 -4.34 10.80 1.93
C VAL A 99 -5.28 11.90 1.45
N ASP A 100 -6.45 12.04 2.10
CA ASP A 100 -7.47 13.04 1.76
C ASP A 100 -7.86 13.05 0.27
N ALA A 101 -7.93 11.86 -0.34
CA ALA A 101 -8.29 11.71 -1.75
C ALA A 101 -9.78 11.94 -2.04
N ILE A 102 -10.63 12.14 -1.02
CA ILE A 102 -12.08 12.28 -1.18
C ILE A 102 -12.47 13.74 -0.95
N LEU A 103 -13.10 14.35 -1.95
CA LEU A 103 -13.67 15.69 -1.90
C LEU A 103 -15.15 15.63 -1.61
N GLY A 104 -15.65 16.57 -0.82
CA GLY A 104 -17.07 16.70 -0.51
C GLY A 104 -17.29 17.38 0.83
N ALA A 105 -18.56 17.51 1.21
CA ALA A 105 -18.98 18.01 2.51
C ALA A 105 -20.24 17.27 2.97
N HIS A 106 -20.60 17.45 4.24
CA HIS A 106 -21.88 16.95 4.74
C HIS A 106 -23.04 17.43 3.87
N LYS A 107 -23.94 16.51 3.53
CA LYS A 107 -25.11 16.73 2.68
C LYS A 107 -24.77 17.13 1.23
N GLN A 108 -23.53 16.92 0.80
CA GLN A 108 -23.10 17.09 -0.58
C GLN A 108 -22.60 15.76 -1.15
N MET A 109 -22.66 15.61 -2.47
CA MET A 109 -22.06 14.47 -3.16
C MET A 109 -20.54 14.47 -2.93
N HIS A 110 -19.97 13.28 -2.77
CA HIS A 110 -18.52 13.11 -2.63
C HIS A 110 -17.93 12.61 -3.94
N SER A 111 -16.64 12.86 -4.16
CA SER A 111 -15.91 12.37 -5.33
C SER A 111 -14.48 12.00 -4.95
N VAL A 112 -13.94 10.97 -5.59
CA VAL A 112 -12.55 10.54 -5.36
C VAL A 112 -11.64 11.19 -6.39
N MET A 113 -10.60 11.88 -5.92
CA MET A 113 -9.47 12.29 -6.74
C MET A 113 -8.59 11.08 -7.04
N LEU A 114 -8.77 10.48 -8.21
CA LEU A 114 -8.06 9.26 -8.62
C LEU A 114 -6.53 9.40 -8.56
N ALA A 115 -6.01 10.61 -8.79
CA ALA A 115 -4.57 10.89 -8.72
C ALA A 115 -3.97 10.78 -7.30
N LEU A 116 -4.80 10.89 -6.26
CA LEU A 116 -4.36 10.78 -4.86
C LEU A 116 -4.79 9.45 -4.21
N CYS A 117 -5.81 8.78 -4.75
CA CYS A 117 -6.32 7.55 -4.17
C CYS A 117 -5.27 6.44 -4.24
N THR A 118 -4.83 5.95 -3.07
CA THR A 118 -3.80 4.90 -3.00
C THR A 118 -4.32 3.46 -3.09
N GLY A 119 -5.64 3.28 -3.17
CA GLY A 119 -6.24 1.94 -3.18
C GLY A 119 -6.13 1.20 -1.85
N CYS A 120 -6.14 1.93 -0.73
CA CYS A 120 -6.04 1.33 0.60
C CYS A 120 -7.33 0.66 1.11
N GLU A 121 -8.45 0.87 0.40
CA GLU A 121 -9.76 0.27 0.70
C GLU A 121 -10.35 0.62 2.08
N LEU A 122 -9.69 1.46 2.89
CA LEU A 122 -10.15 1.88 4.22
C LEU A 122 -11.50 2.62 4.22
N CYS A 123 -11.86 3.23 3.09
CA CYS A 123 -13.13 3.94 2.89
C CYS A 123 -14.24 3.05 2.30
N VAL A 124 -13.91 1.82 1.87
CA VAL A 124 -14.85 0.85 1.34
C VAL A 124 -15.27 -0.06 2.49
N ALA A 125 -16.51 0.12 2.97
CA ALA A 125 -17.07 -0.62 4.10
C ALA A 125 -18.52 -1.01 3.82
#